data_AF-A0A7Y0Z2H1-F1
#
_entry.id   AF-A0A7Y0Z2H1-F1
#
_cell.length_a   1.000
_cell.length_b   1.000
_cell.length_c   1.000
_cell.angle_alpha   90.00
_cell.angle_beta   90.00
_cell.angle_gamma   90.00
#
_symmetry.space_group_name_H-M   'P 1'
#
loop_
_entity.id
_entity.type
_entity.pdbx_description
1 polymer ?
#
loop_
_entity_poly.entity_id
_entity_poly.type
_entity_poly.pdbx_seq_one_letter_code
_entity_poly.pdbx_strand_id
1 'polypeptide(L)'
;MTRIAITLASALALSGCVTQLPESDYHHIATRVAQASICKREHLMSVNQFNHYVVFQTQGYPSQYLYDQAKLGSMVQASLAQAGTIVVGEADRPVMEMTCADLATVADRVGATMQPSISAPQNPVYTPKNTNCITNYGYTTCSSY
;
A
#
# COMPACT_ATOMS: atom_id res chain seq x y z
N MET A 1 33.98 -3.95 -53.12
CA MET A 1 33.33 -4.59 -51.95
C MET A 1 33.04 -3.50 -50.92
N THR A 2 31.86 -2.90 -50.96
CA THR A 2 31.45 -1.78 -50.09
C THR A 2 30.57 -2.32 -48.96
N ARG A 3 31.07 -2.27 -47.72
CA ARG A 3 30.31 -2.63 -46.53
C ARG A 3 29.47 -1.43 -46.10
N ILE A 4 28.16 -1.49 -46.29
CA ILE A 4 27.21 -0.54 -45.72
C ILE A 4 26.91 -1.04 -44.29
N ALA A 5 27.57 -0.46 -43.30
CA ALA A 5 27.21 -0.62 -41.91
C ALA A 5 26.00 0.29 -41.63
N ILE A 6 24.81 -0.28 -41.64
CA ILE A 6 23.59 0.41 -41.21
C ILE A 6 23.59 0.37 -39.68
N THR A 7 24.03 1.46 -39.07
CA THR A 7 23.94 1.72 -37.63
C THR A 7 22.46 1.89 -37.25
N LEU A 8 21.78 0.79 -36.93
CA LEU A 8 20.48 0.77 -36.25
C LEU A 8 20.69 1.10 -34.77
N ALA A 9 20.84 2.37 -34.47
CA ALA A 9 20.85 2.85 -33.09
C ALA A 9 20.10 4.17 -33.04
N SER A 10 18.78 4.13 -32.82
CA SER A 10 17.97 5.21 -32.24
C SER A 10 16.49 4.81 -32.20
N ALA A 11 16.07 4.04 -31.19
CA ALA A 11 14.65 3.81 -30.89
C ALA A 11 14.37 3.65 -29.38
N LEU A 12 15.20 4.24 -28.50
CA LEU A 12 15.04 4.19 -27.04
C LEU A 12 14.85 5.59 -26.44
N ALA A 13 14.04 6.41 -27.07
CA ALA A 13 13.74 7.75 -26.56
C ALA A 13 12.24 8.00 -26.62
N LEU A 14 11.45 7.25 -25.84
CA LEU A 14 10.07 7.62 -25.45
C LEU A 14 9.46 6.74 -24.33
N SER A 15 10.25 5.95 -23.59
CA SER A 15 9.77 5.44 -22.30
C SER A 15 10.00 6.52 -21.26
N GLY A 16 8.93 7.16 -20.79
CA GLY A 16 8.99 7.93 -19.54
C GLY A 16 9.73 7.09 -18.50
N CYS A 17 10.69 7.68 -17.80
CA CYS A 17 11.50 6.97 -16.82
C CYS A 17 10.58 6.44 -15.71
N VAL A 18 10.08 5.22 -15.87
CA VAL A 18 9.33 4.56 -14.81
C VAL A 18 10.36 4.22 -13.75
N THR A 19 10.33 4.97 -12.67
CA THR A 19 11.28 4.81 -11.57
C THR A 19 10.94 3.54 -10.80
N GLN A 20 11.96 2.73 -10.54
CA GLN A 20 11.81 1.58 -9.68
C GLN A 20 11.72 2.05 -8.23
N LEU A 21 10.86 1.40 -7.43
CA LEU A 21 10.75 1.71 -6.01
C LEU A 21 12.09 1.44 -5.32
N PRO A 22 12.69 2.42 -4.62
CA PRO A 22 13.93 2.23 -3.90
C PRO A 22 13.81 1.09 -2.88
N GLU A 23 14.87 0.32 -2.67
CA GLU A 23 14.85 -0.79 -1.72
C GLU A 23 14.57 -0.33 -0.27
N SER A 24 15.05 0.87 0.10
CA SER A 24 14.75 1.52 1.37
C SER A 24 13.25 1.70 1.61
N ASP A 25 12.49 1.96 0.55
CA ASP A 25 11.08 2.30 0.66
C ASP A 25 10.24 1.07 0.99
N TYR A 26 10.64 -0.12 0.54
CA TYR A 26 9.99 -1.37 0.96
C TYR A 26 10.09 -1.55 2.48
N HIS A 27 11.27 -1.30 3.05
CA HIS A 27 11.48 -1.38 4.50
C HIS A 27 10.70 -0.30 5.25
N HIS A 28 10.68 0.93 4.74
CA HIS A 28 9.93 2.03 5.32
C HIS A 28 8.42 1.77 5.34
N ILE A 29 7.85 1.28 4.24
CA ILE A 29 6.44 0.91 4.12
C ILE A 29 6.11 -0.19 5.15
N ALA A 30 6.89 -1.27 5.17
CA ALA A 30 6.67 -2.39 6.08
C ALA A 30 6.72 -1.95 7.56
N THR A 31 7.70 -1.11 7.91
CA THR A 31 7.85 -0.59 9.29
C THR A 31 6.69 0.32 9.68
N ARG A 32 6.24 1.20 8.78
CA ARG A 32 5.10 2.10 9.03
C ARG A 32 3.78 1.33 9.22
N VAL A 33 3.56 0.28 8.42
CA VAL A 33 2.39 -0.60 8.58
C VAL A 33 2.45 -1.36 9.90
N ALA A 34 3.64 -1.83 10.30
CA ALA A 34 3.87 -2.45 11.59
C ALA A 34 3.58 -1.50 12.77
N GLN A 35 4.04 -0.25 12.70
CA GLN A 35 3.73 0.75 13.73
C GLN A 35 2.23 1.04 13.81
N ALA A 36 1.55 1.20 12.68
CA ALA A 36 0.11 1.41 12.65
C ALA A 36 -0.66 0.22 13.25
N SER A 37 -0.13 -1.01 13.12
CA SER A 37 -0.77 -2.19 13.71
C SER A 37 -0.68 -2.22 15.23
N ILE A 38 0.45 -1.74 15.79
CA ILE A 38 0.62 -1.52 17.23
C ILE A 38 -0.39 -0.46 17.68
N CYS A 39 -0.45 0.70 17.02
CA CYS A 39 -1.41 1.76 17.34
C CYS A 39 -2.87 1.28 17.39
N LYS A 40 -3.26 0.42 16.43
CA LYS A 40 -4.59 -0.20 16.41
C LYS A 40 -4.80 -1.12 17.62
N ARG A 41 -3.80 -1.94 17.96
CA ARG A 41 -3.89 -2.88 19.10
C ARG A 41 -3.99 -2.15 20.43
N GLU A 42 -3.27 -1.04 20.58
CA GLU A 42 -3.27 -0.21 21.79
C GLU A 42 -4.49 0.76 21.83
N HIS A 43 -5.44 0.62 20.90
CA HIS A 43 -6.64 1.46 20.79
C HIS A 43 -6.37 2.96 20.57
N LEU A 44 -5.19 3.31 20.05
CA LEU A 44 -4.79 4.67 19.71
C LEU A 44 -5.13 5.05 18.26
N MET A 45 -5.60 4.08 17.48
CA MET A 45 -6.04 4.26 16.09
C MET A 45 -7.26 3.38 15.82
N SER A 46 -8.26 3.91 15.12
CA SER A 46 -9.43 3.13 14.73
C SER A 46 -9.11 2.10 13.65
N VAL A 47 -9.93 1.06 13.54
CA VAL A 47 -9.78 0.03 12.49
C VAL A 47 -9.89 0.65 11.09
N ASN A 48 -10.79 1.63 10.88
CA ASN A 48 -10.94 2.30 9.59
C ASN A 48 -9.71 3.13 9.23
N GLN A 49 -9.17 3.90 10.18
CA GLN A 49 -7.91 4.63 9.99
C GLN A 49 -6.77 3.67 9.64
N PHE A 50 -6.63 2.57 10.39
CA PHE A 50 -5.62 1.57 10.08
C PHE A 50 -5.77 1.02 8.66
N ASN A 51 -6.99 0.65 8.24
CA ASN A 51 -7.24 0.13 6.90
C ASN A 51 -6.88 1.14 5.80
N HIS A 52 -7.31 2.39 5.94
CA HIS A 52 -6.97 3.46 4.99
C HIS A 52 -5.45 3.66 4.90
N TYR A 53 -4.76 3.65 6.05
CA TYR A 53 -3.32 3.80 6.10
C TYR A 53 -2.57 2.65 5.44
N VAL A 54 -2.99 1.40 5.69
CA VAL A 54 -2.38 0.22 5.06
C VAL A 54 -2.55 0.24 3.55
N VAL A 55 -3.75 0.54 3.05
CA VAL A 55 -4.00 0.65 1.60
C VAL A 55 -3.14 1.75 1.00
N PHE A 56 -3.05 2.91 1.66
CA PHE A 56 -2.20 4.00 1.20
C PHE A 56 -0.72 3.58 1.12
N GLN A 57 -0.19 2.94 2.16
CA GLN A 57 1.22 2.56 2.21
C GLN A 57 1.58 1.43 1.23
N THR A 58 0.69 0.46 1.05
CA THR A 58 0.96 -0.75 0.24
C THR A 58 0.56 -0.63 -1.22
N GLN A 59 -0.32 0.32 -1.56
CA GLN A 59 -0.85 0.48 -2.92
C GLN A 59 -0.75 1.93 -3.39
N GLY A 60 -1.23 2.88 -2.59
CA GLY A 60 -1.25 4.30 -2.96
C GLY A 60 0.14 4.87 -3.21
N TYR A 61 1.04 4.80 -2.24
CA TYR A 61 2.41 5.28 -2.33
C TYR A 61 3.24 4.59 -3.42
N PRO A 62 3.27 3.24 -3.52
CA PRO A 62 4.07 2.57 -4.53
C PRO A 62 3.47 2.62 -5.95
N SER A 63 2.21 3.04 -6.13
CA SER A 63 1.54 3.07 -7.45
C SER A 63 2.26 3.92 -8.51
N GLN A 64 3.07 4.89 -8.08
CA GLN A 64 3.86 5.75 -8.95
C GLN A 64 5.20 5.13 -9.38
N TYR A 65 5.52 3.92 -8.91
CA TYR A 65 6.77 3.21 -9.17
C TYR A 65 6.52 1.83 -9.78
N LEU A 66 7.55 1.29 -10.45
CA LEU A 66 7.63 -0.17 -10.65
C LEU A 66 8.10 -0.81 -9.34
N TYR A 67 7.27 -1.69 -8.78
CA TYR A 67 7.58 -2.37 -7.53
C TYR A 67 7.14 -3.84 -7.55
N ASP A 68 7.83 -4.67 -6.78
CA ASP A 68 7.49 -6.06 -6.56
C ASP A 68 6.47 -6.17 -5.41
N GLN A 69 5.22 -6.38 -5.78
CA GLN A 69 4.13 -6.50 -4.82
C GLN A 69 4.29 -7.71 -3.88
N ALA A 70 4.89 -8.81 -4.35
CA ALA A 70 5.11 -10.00 -3.53
C ALA A 70 6.23 -9.76 -2.50
N LYS A 71 7.33 -9.11 -2.91
CA LYS A 71 8.39 -8.66 -1.99
C LYS A 71 7.82 -7.72 -0.93
N LEU A 72 7.05 -6.71 -1.35
CA LEU A 72 6.43 -5.76 -0.42
C LEU A 72 5.49 -6.45 0.57
N GLY A 73 4.61 -7.33 0.08
CA GLY A 73 3.68 -8.08 0.91
C GLY A 73 4.40 -8.97 1.94
N SER A 74 5.45 -9.67 1.51
CA SER A 74 6.28 -10.51 2.40
C SER A 74 6.94 -9.68 3.51
N MET A 75 7.52 -8.53 3.16
CA MET A 75 8.15 -7.65 4.15
C MET A 75 7.14 -7.06 5.13
N VAL A 76 5.98 -6.63 4.64
CA VAL A 76 4.88 -6.15 5.49
C VAL A 76 4.42 -7.24 6.45
N GLN A 77 4.23 -8.47 5.99
CA GLN A 77 3.85 -9.60 6.85
C GLN A 77 4.92 -9.91 7.92
N ALA A 78 6.19 -9.91 7.55
CA ALA A 78 7.29 -10.11 8.48
C ALA A 78 7.32 -9.01 9.56
N SER A 79 7.19 -7.74 9.16
CA SER A 79 7.15 -6.61 10.09
C SER A 79 5.90 -6.64 10.98
N LEU A 80 4.75 -7.08 10.47
CA LEU A 80 3.52 -7.26 11.27
C LEU A 80 3.67 -8.38 12.31
N ALA A 81 4.31 -9.49 11.95
CA ALA A 81 4.59 -10.57 12.88
C ALA A 81 5.51 -10.10 14.02
N GLN A 82 6.53 -9.30 13.70
CA GLN A 82 7.41 -8.67 14.70
C GLN A 82 6.65 -7.66 15.57
N ALA A 83 5.80 -6.81 14.99
CA ALA A 83 4.96 -5.88 15.75
C ALA A 83 4.03 -6.60 16.73
N GLY A 84 3.55 -7.78 16.35
CA GLY A 84 2.71 -8.64 17.19
C GLY A 84 3.38 -9.05 18.51
N THR A 85 4.71 -9.11 18.57
CA THR A 85 5.46 -9.49 19.78
C THR A 85 5.90 -8.30 20.64
N ILE A 86 5.77 -7.07 20.13
CA ILE A 86 6.13 -5.85 20.87
C ILE A 86 5.10 -5.60 21.96
N VAL A 87 5.55 -5.38 23.20
CA VAL A 87 4.74 -4.90 24.32
C VAL A 87 5.15 -3.48 24.63
N VAL A 88 4.19 -2.57 24.74
CA VAL A 88 4.49 -1.16 24.97
C VAL A 88 4.48 -0.89 26.47
N GLY A 89 5.63 -0.48 26.99
CA GLY A 89 5.79 -0.11 28.40
C GLY A 89 5.19 1.27 28.70
N GLU A 90 4.88 1.53 29.98
CA GLU A 90 4.36 2.83 30.42
C GLU A 90 5.29 4.00 30.09
N ALA A 91 6.60 3.79 30.12
CA ALA A 91 7.59 4.83 29.80
C ALA A 91 7.54 5.26 28.32
N ASP A 92 7.23 4.32 27.41
CA ASP A 92 7.21 4.56 25.96
C ASP A 92 5.83 5.02 25.46
N ARG A 93 4.81 4.91 26.33
CA ARG A 93 3.42 5.20 25.98
C ARG A 93 3.18 6.64 25.49
N PRO A 94 3.75 7.70 26.08
CA PRO A 94 3.55 9.07 25.57
C PRO A 94 4.13 9.25 24.16
N VAL A 95 5.27 8.64 23.88
CA VAL A 95 5.92 8.69 22.55
C VAL A 95 5.08 7.93 21.53
N MET A 96 4.53 6.79 21.93
CA MET A 96 3.63 6.02 21.08
C MET A 96 2.32 6.76 20.81
N GLU A 97 1.70 7.40 21.81
CA GLU A 97 0.50 8.20 21.64
C GLU A 97 0.69 9.31 20.60
N MET A 98 1.81 10.03 20.66
CA MET A 98 2.18 11.03 19.66
C MET A 98 2.35 10.42 18.26
N THR A 99 3.10 9.32 18.17
CA THR A 99 3.33 8.62 16.89
C THR A 99 2.02 8.12 16.28
N CYS A 100 1.14 7.55 17.10
CA CYS A 100 -0.15 7.03 16.65
C CYS A 100 -1.11 8.14 16.23
N ALA A 101 -1.08 9.30 16.91
CA ALA A 101 -1.85 10.47 16.49
C ALA A 101 -1.41 11.01 15.13
N ASP A 102 -0.10 11.04 14.86
CA ASP A 102 0.44 11.42 13.55
C ASP A 102 0.00 10.45 12.46
N LEU A 103 0.11 9.15 12.72
CA LEU A 103 -0.33 8.11 11.79
C LEU A 103 -1.84 8.17 11.53
N ALA A 104 -2.65 8.39 12.57
CA ALA A 104 -4.09 8.54 12.46
C ALA A 104 -4.47 9.77 11.63
N THR A 105 -3.75 10.89 11.81
CA THR A 105 -3.95 12.10 11.01
C THR A 105 -3.67 11.84 9.52
N VAL A 106 -2.60 11.10 9.21
CA VAL A 106 -2.32 10.70 7.82
C VAL A 106 -3.43 9.77 7.30
N ALA A 107 -3.85 8.80 8.12
CA ALA A 107 -4.92 7.86 7.79
C ALA A 107 -6.25 8.54 7.46
N ASP A 108 -6.62 9.59 8.21
CA ASP A 108 -7.84 10.35 7.97
C ASP A 108 -7.74 11.16 6.67
N ARG A 109 -6.58 11.78 6.39
CA ARG A 109 -6.34 12.50 5.13
C ARG A 109 -6.46 11.58 3.92
N VAL A 110 -5.84 10.40 3.97
CA VAL A 110 -5.88 9.45 2.85
C VAL A 110 -7.26 8.80 2.74
N GLY A 111 -7.94 8.55 3.86
CA GLY A 111 -9.32 8.08 3.90
C GLY A 111 -10.29 9.05 3.24
N ALA A 112 -10.15 10.36 3.53
CA ALA A 112 -10.96 11.40 2.90
C ALA A 112 -10.75 11.47 1.37
N THR A 113 -9.54 11.17 0.88
CA THR A 113 -9.27 11.07 -0.57
C THR A 113 -9.72 9.74 -1.20
N MET A 114 -9.87 8.68 -0.40
CA MET A 114 -10.34 7.36 -0.85
C MET A 114 -11.87 7.25 -0.85
N GLN A 115 -12.57 8.12 -0.11
CA GLN A 115 -14.02 8.20 -0.17
C GLN A 115 -14.44 8.58 -1.60
N PRO A 116 -15.28 7.76 -2.27
CA PRO A 116 -15.79 8.13 -3.58
C PRO A 116 -16.50 9.46 -3.44
N SER A 117 -16.10 10.43 -4.27
CA SER A 117 -16.83 11.67 -4.45
C SER A 117 -18.30 11.32 -4.68
N ILE A 118 -19.16 11.75 -3.76
CA ILE A 118 -20.61 11.56 -3.84
C ILE A 118 -21.13 12.48 -4.95
N SER A 119 -20.90 12.11 -6.22
CA SER A 119 -21.59 12.65 -7.40
C SER A 119 -20.96 12.13 -8.70
N ALA A 120 -21.08 10.83 -8.97
CA ALA A 120 -21.12 10.34 -10.34
C ALA A 120 -21.93 9.02 -10.36
N PRO A 121 -23.01 8.90 -11.15
CA PRO A 121 -23.74 7.65 -11.26
C PRO A 121 -22.79 6.59 -11.81
N GLN A 122 -22.53 5.57 -11.01
CA GLN A 122 -21.71 4.43 -11.39
C GLN A 122 -22.47 3.64 -12.47
N ASN A 123 -21.95 3.64 -13.69
CA ASN A 123 -22.42 2.71 -14.72
C ASN A 123 -22.29 1.28 -14.17
N PRO A 124 -23.33 0.43 -14.31
CA PRO A 124 -23.30 -0.91 -13.74
C PRO A 124 -22.17 -1.74 -14.36
N VAL A 125 -21.19 -2.10 -13.53
CA VAL A 125 -20.13 -3.05 -13.88
C VAL A 125 -20.80 -4.43 -13.95
N TYR A 126 -20.85 -4.99 -15.15
CA TYR A 126 -21.41 -6.31 -15.40
C TYR A 126 -20.49 -7.38 -14.77
N THR A 127 -20.87 -7.92 -13.62
CA THR A 127 -20.21 -9.10 -13.03
C THR A 127 -20.78 -10.37 -13.66
N PRO A 128 -19.94 -11.26 -14.22
CA PRO A 128 -20.40 -12.53 -14.77
C PRO A 128 -21.08 -13.40 -13.70
N LYS A 129 -22.13 -14.14 -14.07
CA LYS A 129 -22.98 -14.93 -13.16
C LYS A 129 -22.27 -16.02 -12.32
N ASN A 130 -20.98 -16.30 -12.54
CA ASN A 130 -20.21 -17.36 -11.87
C ASN A 130 -18.95 -16.85 -11.12
N THR A 131 -18.93 -15.56 -10.73
CA THR A 131 -17.82 -15.02 -9.95
C THR A 131 -18.16 -15.04 -8.46
N ASN A 132 -17.45 -15.86 -7.68
CA ASN A 132 -17.53 -15.82 -6.23
C ASN A 132 -16.47 -14.85 -5.71
N CYS A 133 -16.92 -13.79 -5.03
CA CYS A 133 -16.05 -12.80 -4.42
C CYS A 133 -16.09 -12.93 -2.90
N ILE A 134 -14.93 -13.02 -2.26
CA ILE A 134 -14.80 -13.07 -0.80
C ILE A 134 -14.03 -11.84 -0.35
N THR A 135 -14.59 -11.10 0.60
CA THR A 135 -13.92 -9.95 1.22
C THR A 135 -13.37 -10.32 2.59
N ASN A 136 -12.05 -10.20 2.78
CA ASN A 136 -11.42 -10.41 4.08
C ASN A 136 -10.42 -9.28 4.38
N TYR A 137 -10.51 -8.68 5.57
CA TYR A 137 -9.71 -7.51 5.98
C TYR A 137 -9.67 -6.36 4.94
N GLY A 138 -10.78 -6.13 4.24
CA GLY A 138 -10.88 -5.09 3.19
C GLY A 138 -10.36 -5.49 1.81
N TYR A 139 -9.86 -6.72 1.65
CA TYR A 139 -9.43 -7.28 0.37
C TYR A 139 -10.54 -8.14 -0.23
N THR A 140 -11.01 -7.82 -1.43
CA THR A 140 -11.98 -8.66 -2.15
C THR A 140 -11.26 -9.47 -3.22
N THR A 141 -11.21 -10.78 -3.05
CA THR A 141 -10.72 -11.71 -4.08
C THR A 141 -11.90 -12.34 -4.78
N CYS A 142 -11.90 -12.28 -6.10
CA CYS A 142 -12.95 -12.82 -6.94
C CYS A 142 -12.38 -13.97 -7.78
N SER A 143 -12.95 -15.16 -7.63
CA SER A 143 -12.64 -16.31 -8.49
C SER A 143 -13.81 -16.57 -9.44
N SER A 144 -13.49 -16.64 -10.72
CA SER A 144 -14.40 -17.09 -11.78
C SER A 144 -14.19 -18.58 -12.06
N TYR A 145 -15.27 -19.35 -12.07
CA TYR A 145 -15.29 -20.78 -12.48
C TYR A 145 -15.72 -20.94 -13.93
#